data_AF-A0A4V0X4F2-F1
#
_entry.id   AF-A0A4V0X4F2-F1
#
_cell.length_a   1.000
_cell.length_b   1.000
_cell.length_c   1.000
_cell.angle_alpha   90.00
_cell.angle_beta   90.00
_cell.angle_gamma   90.00
#
_symmetry.space_group_name_H-M   'P 1'
#
loop_
_entity.id
_entity.type
_entity.pdbx_description
1 polymer ?
#
loop_
_entity_poly.entity_id
_entity_poly.type
_entity_poly.pdbx_seq_one_letter_code
_entity_poly.pdbx_strand_id
1 'polypeptide(L)'
;MGIEQDIQQTRFRNNFQKVAVNLLYTNGWLRDQMKMIFDREDITAQQFNILRILRGSFPAPLSTLQIRDRMVEKMSDTSRLVDRLVTKGLVKKVTAETDRRLVDVFITEKGKKLLTRLDACAKEMDAIFSNLDEQEAAQLSNLLDKMRTGKG
;
A
#
# COMPACT_ATOMS: atom_id res chain seq x y z
N MET A 1 -0.92 19.81 -19.74
CA MET A 1 -1.16 18.89 -18.61
C MET A 1 -0.16 19.21 -17.52
N GLY A 2 -0.62 19.25 -16.28
CA GLY A 2 0.17 19.61 -15.11
C GLY A 2 -0.74 20.04 -13.98
N ILE A 3 -0.24 19.95 -12.74
CA ILE A 3 -1.06 20.18 -11.54
C ILE A 3 -1.82 21.51 -11.58
N GLU A 4 -1.26 22.57 -12.19
CA GLU A 4 -1.92 23.86 -12.36
C GLU A 4 -3.27 23.76 -13.07
N GLN A 5 -3.38 22.89 -14.08
CA GLN A 5 -4.61 22.67 -14.84
C GLN A 5 -5.57 21.77 -14.06
N ASP A 6 -5.05 20.71 -13.45
CA ASP A 6 -5.84 19.71 -12.75
C ASP A 6 -6.59 20.29 -11.53
N ILE A 7 -5.95 21.22 -10.80
CA ILE A 7 -6.56 21.89 -9.66
C ILE A 7 -6.98 23.34 -9.94
N GLN A 8 -6.92 23.77 -11.21
CA GLN A 8 -7.31 25.12 -11.66
C GLN A 8 -6.61 26.25 -10.88
N GLN A 9 -5.33 26.07 -10.57
CA GLN A 9 -4.52 27.03 -9.82
C GLN A 9 -3.40 27.60 -10.70
N THR A 10 -3.35 28.92 -10.82
CA THR A 10 -2.43 29.62 -11.74
C THR A 10 -1.09 30.01 -11.11
N ARG A 11 -0.98 30.02 -9.78
CA ARG A 11 0.24 30.42 -9.07
C ARG A 11 0.48 29.57 -7.82
N PHE A 12 1.73 29.16 -7.63
CA PHE A 12 2.25 28.64 -6.38
C PHE A 12 3.21 29.67 -5.76
N ARG A 13 3.25 29.75 -4.43
CA ARG A 13 4.18 30.61 -3.69
C ARG A 13 5.64 30.30 -4.04
N ASN A 14 5.95 29.01 -4.22
CA ASN A 14 7.26 28.51 -4.62
C ASN A 14 7.16 27.05 -5.11
N ASN A 15 8.27 26.50 -5.62
CA ASN A 15 8.34 25.12 -6.09
C ASN A 15 8.08 24.09 -4.97
N PHE A 16 8.39 24.42 -3.71
CA PHE A 16 8.10 23.52 -2.57
C PHE A 16 6.60 23.33 -2.37
N GLN A 17 5.80 24.40 -2.47
CA GLN A 17 4.35 24.29 -2.43
C GLN A 17 3.82 23.46 -3.61
N LYS A 18 4.34 23.70 -4.83
CA LYS A 18 3.94 22.95 -6.02
C LYS A 18 4.22 21.44 -5.86
N VAL A 19 5.38 21.07 -5.32
CA VAL A 19 5.73 19.66 -5.04
C VAL A 19 4.78 19.06 -4.01
N ALA A 20 4.49 19.76 -2.90
CA ALA A 20 3.56 19.26 -1.89
C ALA A 20 2.16 18.98 -2.47
N VAL A 21 1.64 19.89 -3.29
CA VAL A 21 0.33 19.72 -3.95
C VAL A 21 0.37 18.57 -4.97
N ASN A 22 1.41 18.46 -5.80
CA ASN A 22 1.57 17.32 -6.71
C ASN A 22 1.53 15.98 -5.97
N LEU A 23 2.27 15.85 -4.86
CA LEU A 23 2.32 14.60 -4.11
C LEU A 23 0.96 14.21 -3.54
N LEU A 24 0.21 15.18 -2.98
CA LEU A 24 -1.11 14.92 -2.44
C LEU A 24 -2.11 14.53 -3.53
N TYR A 25 -2.10 15.25 -4.65
CA TYR A 25 -2.98 14.97 -5.79
C TYR A 25 -2.65 13.61 -6.42
N THR A 26 -1.38 13.37 -6.74
CA THR A 26 -0.93 12.10 -7.32
C THR A 26 -1.18 10.92 -6.40
N ASN A 27 -1.06 11.08 -5.07
CA ASN A 27 -1.44 10.03 -4.12
C ASN A 27 -2.93 9.67 -4.20
N GLY A 28 -3.80 10.68 -4.30
CA GLY A 28 -5.24 10.47 -4.51
C GLY A 28 -5.54 9.76 -5.82
N TRP A 29 -4.99 10.30 -6.92
CA TRP A 29 -5.13 9.71 -8.25
C TRP A 29 -4.62 8.26 -8.31
N LEU A 30 -3.44 7.97 -7.73
CA LEU A 30 -2.86 6.63 -7.70
C LEU A 30 -3.74 5.66 -6.93
N ARG A 31 -4.29 6.08 -5.80
CA ARG A 31 -5.24 5.27 -5.02
C ARG A 31 -6.47 4.92 -5.85
N ASP A 32 -6.99 5.85 -6.64
CA ASP A 32 -8.17 5.63 -7.47
C ASP A 32 -7.88 4.70 -8.67
N GLN A 33 -6.70 4.82 -9.29
CA GLN A 33 -6.24 3.87 -10.32
C GLN A 33 -6.09 2.45 -9.76
N MET A 34 -5.41 2.30 -8.62
CA MET A 34 -5.20 1.00 -7.98
C MET A 34 -6.50 0.38 -7.45
N LYS A 35 -7.46 1.21 -7.04
CA LYS A 35 -8.76 0.73 -6.53
C LYS A 35 -9.47 -0.16 -7.54
N MET A 36 -9.44 0.20 -8.82
CA MET A 36 -10.09 -0.58 -9.88
C MET A 36 -9.56 -2.01 -9.99
N ILE A 37 -8.29 -2.23 -9.65
CA ILE A 37 -7.66 -3.55 -9.67
C ILE A 37 -8.05 -4.33 -8.40
N PHE A 38 -7.97 -3.70 -7.24
CA PHE A 38 -8.25 -4.36 -5.97
C PHE A 38 -9.74 -4.69 -5.75
N ASP A 39 -10.64 -3.85 -6.26
CA ASP A 39 -12.09 -4.08 -6.18
C ASP A 39 -12.51 -5.38 -6.92
N ARG A 40 -11.76 -5.81 -7.96
CA ARG A 40 -12.00 -7.09 -8.66
C ARG A 40 -11.79 -8.32 -7.78
N GLU A 41 -10.94 -8.18 -6.77
CA GLU A 41 -10.63 -9.23 -5.78
C GLU A 41 -11.34 -8.96 -4.44
N ASP A 42 -12.27 -7.99 -4.40
CA ASP A 42 -13.03 -7.59 -3.21
C ASP A 42 -12.10 -7.30 -2.01
N ILE A 43 -11.01 -6.57 -2.24
CA ILE A 43 -10.13 -6.08 -1.18
C ILE A 43 -9.74 -4.62 -1.39
N THR A 44 -9.28 -3.96 -0.32
CA THR A 44 -8.69 -2.62 -0.43
C THR A 44 -7.16 -2.68 -0.59
N ALA A 45 -6.54 -1.58 -1.02
CA ALA A 45 -5.08 -1.45 -1.07
C ALA A 45 -4.40 -1.73 0.29
N GLN A 46 -5.04 -1.33 1.40
CA GLN A 46 -4.50 -1.60 2.74
C GLN A 46 -4.64 -3.07 3.13
N GLN A 47 -5.74 -3.72 2.77
CA GLN A 47 -5.91 -5.16 2.95
C GLN A 47 -4.90 -5.95 2.14
N PHE A 48 -4.65 -5.54 0.89
CA PHE A 48 -3.59 -6.08 0.05
C PHE A 48 -2.21 -5.93 0.70
N ASN A 49 -1.90 -4.76 1.24
CA ASN A 49 -0.63 -4.52 1.92
C ASN A 49 -0.44 -5.45 3.15
N ILE A 50 -1.48 -5.62 3.98
CA ILE A 50 -1.43 -6.58 5.10
C ILE A 50 -1.16 -8.00 4.61
N LEU A 51 -1.85 -8.45 3.54
CA LEU A 51 -1.62 -9.76 2.96
C LEU A 51 -0.19 -9.91 2.43
N ARG A 52 0.38 -8.90 1.77
CA ARG A 52 1.78 -8.91 1.32
C ARG A 52 2.77 -9.02 2.47
N ILE A 53 2.55 -8.26 3.55
CA ILE A 53 3.38 -8.30 4.76
C ILE A 53 3.35 -9.71 5.37
N LEU A 54 2.17 -10.30 5.51
CA LEU A 54 2.01 -11.66 6.05
C LEU A 54 2.59 -12.73 5.12
N ARG A 55 2.45 -12.58 3.80
CA ARG A 55 3.09 -13.47 2.81
C ARG A 55 4.61 -13.48 2.95
N GLY A 56 5.23 -12.31 3.12
CA GLY A 56 6.68 -12.19 3.30
C GLY A 56 7.20 -12.69 4.65
N SER A 57 6.32 -12.80 5.66
CA SER A 57 6.67 -13.34 6.98
C SER A 57 6.39 -14.85 7.10
N PHE A 58 5.59 -15.42 6.20
CA PHE A 58 5.22 -16.84 6.26
C PHE A 58 6.48 -17.74 6.21
N PRO A 59 6.60 -18.78 7.07
CA PRO A 59 5.56 -19.34 7.95
C PRO A 59 5.38 -18.66 9.31
N ALA A 60 6.21 -17.68 9.66
CA ALA A 60 6.14 -17.00 10.96
C ALA A 60 4.91 -16.07 11.04
N PRO A 61 4.14 -16.09 12.14
CA PRO A 61 3.05 -15.16 12.36
C PRO A 61 3.58 -13.74 12.64
N LEU A 62 2.66 -12.77 12.55
CA LEU A 62 2.89 -11.43 13.05
C LEU A 62 1.75 -11.01 13.96
N SER A 63 2.07 -10.25 15.00
CA SER A 63 1.06 -9.51 15.76
C SER A 63 0.50 -8.34 14.95
N THR A 64 -0.68 -7.85 15.35
CA THR A 64 -1.29 -6.65 14.73
C THR A 64 -0.39 -5.42 14.83
N LEU A 65 0.41 -5.31 15.90
CA LEU A 65 1.41 -4.26 16.08
C LEU A 65 2.52 -4.35 15.02
N GLN A 66 3.11 -5.53 14.85
CA GLN A 66 4.17 -5.74 13.85
C GLN A 66 3.67 -5.53 12.43
N ILE A 67 2.41 -5.90 12.14
CA ILE A 67 1.79 -5.60 10.84
C ILE A 67 1.71 -4.09 10.65
N ARG A 68 1.18 -3.35 11.63
CA ARG A 68 1.02 -1.89 11.59
C ARG A 68 2.36 -1.18 11.32
N ASP A 69 3.42 -1.62 11.98
CA ASP A 69 4.75 -0.99 11.84
C ASP A 69 5.34 -1.16 10.44
N ARG A 70 4.92 -2.19 9.70
CA ARG A 70 5.32 -2.47 8.32
C ARG A 70 4.37 -1.89 7.27
N MET A 71 3.23 -1.32 7.66
CA MET A 71 2.29 -0.77 6.69
C MET A 71 2.86 0.47 5.98
N VAL A 72 2.63 0.56 4.67
CA VAL A 72 2.99 1.73 3.84
C VAL A 72 2.24 2.96 4.35
N GLU A 73 0.95 2.81 4.61
CA GLU A 73 0.10 3.80 5.27
C GLU A 73 -0.15 3.36 6.72
N LYS A 74 0.51 4.01 7.68
CA LYS A 74 0.31 3.71 9.11
C LYS A 74 -1.06 4.20 9.55
N MET A 75 -1.84 3.33 10.19
CA MET A 75 -3.16 3.67 10.75
C MET A 75 -3.36 3.09 12.15
N SER A 76 -4.24 3.72 12.95
CA SER A 76 -4.63 3.23 14.28
C SER A 76 -5.43 1.92 14.21
N ASP A 77 -6.10 1.66 13.10
CA ASP A 77 -7.18 0.66 13.00
C ASP A 77 -6.76 -0.68 12.37
N THR A 78 -5.47 -1.02 12.39
CA THR A 78 -4.95 -2.28 11.81
C THR A 78 -5.70 -3.50 12.32
N SER A 79 -6.10 -3.54 13.61
CA SER A 79 -6.88 -4.65 14.16
C SER A 79 -8.20 -4.87 13.41
N ARG A 80 -8.95 -3.79 13.13
CA ARG A 80 -10.23 -3.86 12.39
C ARG A 80 -10.04 -4.32 10.96
N LEU A 81 -8.93 -3.94 10.32
CA LEU A 81 -8.59 -4.42 8.97
C LEU A 81 -8.30 -5.92 8.97
N VAL A 82 -7.55 -6.40 9.98
CA VAL A 82 -7.31 -7.84 10.14
C VAL A 82 -8.63 -8.58 10.41
N ASP A 83 -9.52 -8.06 11.25
CA ASP A 83 -10.83 -8.69 11.50
C ASP A 83 -11.63 -8.86 10.21
N ARG A 84 -11.68 -7.83 9.35
CA ARG A 84 -12.34 -7.93 8.04
C ARG A 84 -11.69 -8.99 7.14
N LEU A 85 -10.36 -9.12 7.18
CA LEU A 85 -9.65 -10.16 6.44
C LEU A 85 -9.93 -11.57 7.00
N VAL A 86 -10.15 -11.69 8.32
CA VAL A 86 -10.59 -12.95 8.95
C VAL A 86 -11.99 -13.32 8.48
N THR A 87 -12.93 -12.36 8.46
CA THR A 87 -14.29 -12.59 7.93
C THR A 87 -14.26 -13.04 6.47
N LYS A 88 -13.35 -12.49 5.66
CA LYS A 88 -13.14 -12.92 4.26
C LYS A 88 -12.40 -14.26 4.14
N GLY A 89 -11.90 -14.83 5.23
CA GLY A 89 -11.12 -16.07 5.27
C GLY A 89 -9.75 -15.96 4.62
N LEU A 90 -9.20 -14.74 4.50
CA LEU A 90 -7.91 -14.49 3.86
C LEU A 90 -6.75 -14.58 4.87
N VAL A 91 -7.03 -14.29 6.14
CA VAL A 91 -6.11 -14.46 7.26
C VAL A 91 -6.80 -15.23 8.38
N LYS A 92 -6.02 -15.78 9.31
CA LYS A 92 -6.53 -16.40 10.54
C LYS A 92 -5.81 -15.80 11.75
N LYS A 93 -6.55 -15.66 12.85
CA LYS A 93 -6.03 -15.26 14.16
C LYS A 93 -5.92 -16.49 15.05
N VAL A 94 -4.80 -16.62 15.75
CA VAL A 94 -4.55 -17.68 16.74
C VAL A 94 -4.05 -17.01 18.02
N THR A 95 -4.51 -17.47 19.16
CA THR A 95 -3.97 -17.01 20.46
C THR A 95 -2.50 -17.41 20.54
N ALA A 96 -1.63 -16.45 20.83
CA ALA A 96 -0.19 -16.74 20.89
C ALA A 96 0.13 -17.72 22.03
N GLU A 97 1.02 -18.67 21.77
CA GLU A 97 1.42 -19.67 22.77
C GLU A 97 2.27 -19.04 23.89
N THR A 98 3.03 -17.99 23.56
CA THR A 98 3.94 -17.28 24.48
C THR A 98 3.22 -16.32 25.42
N ASP A 99 2.13 -15.70 24.97
CA ASP A 99 1.25 -14.84 25.78
C ASP A 99 -0.17 -14.92 25.26
N ARG A 100 -1.08 -15.50 26.06
CA ARG A 100 -2.49 -15.67 25.68
C ARG A 100 -3.27 -14.35 25.52
N ARG A 101 -2.67 -13.22 25.90
CA ARG A 101 -3.22 -11.88 25.65
C ARG A 101 -2.90 -11.35 24.25
N LEU A 102 -1.92 -11.97 23.57
CA LEU A 102 -1.51 -11.61 22.23
C LEU A 102 -2.16 -12.51 21.19
N VAL A 103 -2.30 -11.97 19.98
CA VAL A 103 -2.90 -12.66 18.84
C VAL A 103 -1.91 -12.69 17.70
N ASP A 104 -1.60 -13.90 17.27
CA ASP A 104 -0.81 -14.18 16.09
C ASP A 104 -1.71 -14.22 14.84
N VAL A 105 -1.29 -13.49 13.81
CA VAL A 105 -2.00 -13.43 12.53
C VAL A 105 -1.20 -14.20 11.49
N PHE A 106 -1.87 -15.10 10.80
CA PHE A 106 -1.32 -15.87 9.69
C PHE A 106 -2.10 -15.59 8.41
N ILE A 107 -1.39 -15.51 7.27
CA ILE A 107 -2.04 -15.61 5.96
C ILE A 107 -2.53 -17.05 5.74
N THR A 108 -3.73 -17.19 5.19
CA THR A 108 -4.28 -18.49 4.79
C THR A 108 -3.87 -18.86 3.36
N GLU A 109 -4.07 -20.10 2.95
CA GLU A 109 -3.91 -20.50 1.55
C GLU A 109 -4.84 -19.74 0.61
N LYS A 110 -6.05 -19.38 1.05
CA LYS A 110 -6.97 -18.52 0.28
C LYS A 110 -6.36 -17.14 0.06
N GLY A 111 -5.75 -16.55 1.10
CA GLY A 111 -5.05 -15.28 1.03
C GLY A 111 -3.85 -15.31 0.08
N LYS A 112 -3.05 -16.38 0.13
CA LYS A 112 -1.91 -16.57 -0.79
C LYS A 112 -2.36 -16.67 -2.24
N LYS A 113 -3.40 -17.48 -2.52
CA LYS A 113 -3.96 -17.62 -3.87
C LYS A 113 -4.51 -16.30 -4.42
N LEU A 114 -5.16 -15.49 -3.57
CA LEU A 114 -5.60 -14.15 -3.95
C LEU A 114 -4.40 -13.28 -4.36
N LEU A 115 -3.33 -13.28 -3.58
CA LEU A 115 -2.12 -12.54 -3.94
C LEU A 115 -1.49 -13.04 -5.24
N THR A 116 -1.48 -14.35 -5.51
CA THR A 116 -0.99 -14.89 -6.79
C THR A 116 -1.79 -14.37 -7.99
N ARG A 117 -3.12 -14.20 -7.86
CA ARG A 117 -3.94 -13.57 -8.90
C ARG A 117 -3.60 -12.09 -9.08
N LEU A 118 -3.37 -11.37 -7.99
CA LEU A 118 -2.94 -9.97 -8.06
C LEU A 118 -1.53 -9.80 -8.62
N ASP A 119 -0.61 -10.74 -8.37
CA ASP A 119 0.72 -10.73 -9.00
C ASP A 119 0.60 -10.87 -10.54
N ALA A 120 -0.41 -11.59 -11.05
CA ALA A 120 -0.67 -11.65 -12.49
C ALA A 120 -1.14 -10.31 -13.08
N CYS A 121 -1.67 -9.41 -12.25
CA CYS A 121 -2.01 -8.03 -12.62
C CYS A 121 -0.82 -7.07 -12.52
N ALA A 122 0.41 -7.53 -12.24
CA ALA A 122 1.58 -6.66 -12.08
C ALA A 122 1.78 -5.72 -13.29
N LYS A 123 1.64 -6.24 -14.52
CA LYS A 123 1.74 -5.42 -15.73
C LYS A 123 0.66 -4.33 -15.81
N GLU A 124 -0.55 -4.60 -15.31
CA GLU A 124 -1.63 -3.62 -15.25
C GLU A 124 -1.34 -2.55 -14.20
N MET A 125 -0.75 -2.93 -13.06
CA MET A 125 -0.28 -1.99 -12.04
C MET A 125 0.86 -1.12 -12.55
N ASP A 126 1.82 -1.70 -13.27
CA ASP A 126 2.95 -0.97 -13.86
C ASP A 126 2.48 -0.01 -14.96
N ALA A 127 1.46 -0.40 -15.73
CA ALA A 127 0.86 0.43 -16.78
C ALA A 127 0.25 1.73 -16.25
N ILE A 128 -0.06 1.84 -14.95
CA ILE A 128 -0.47 3.11 -14.33
C ILE A 128 0.63 4.18 -14.53
N PHE A 129 1.89 3.77 -14.59
CA PHE A 129 3.04 4.65 -14.76
C PHE A 129 3.54 4.71 -16.21
N SER A 130 2.77 4.26 -17.20
CA SER A 130 3.21 4.15 -18.60
C SER A 130 3.60 5.46 -19.29
N ASN A 131 3.35 6.60 -18.65
CA ASN A 131 3.79 7.92 -19.11
C ASN A 131 5.23 8.25 -18.68
N LEU A 132 5.87 7.39 -17.90
CA LEU A 132 7.28 7.48 -17.52
C LEU A 132 8.05 6.38 -18.22
N ASP A 133 9.24 6.70 -18.72
CA ASP A 133 10.21 5.67 -19.04
C ASP A 133 10.92 5.13 -17.77
N GLU A 134 11.73 4.09 -17.93
CA GLU A 134 12.44 3.45 -16.81
C GLU A 134 13.41 4.42 -16.10
N GLN A 135 14.05 5.33 -16.85
CA GLN A 135 14.99 6.30 -16.28
C GLN A 135 14.25 7.37 -15.47
N GLU A 136 13.13 7.86 -15.99
CA GLU A 136 12.25 8.82 -15.31
C GLU A 136 11.62 8.22 -14.05
N ALA A 137 11.17 6.97 -14.10
CA ALA A 137 10.64 6.25 -12.95
C ALA A 137 11.71 6.09 -11.85
N ALA A 138 12.93 5.69 -12.23
CA ALA A 138 14.06 5.60 -11.30
C ALA A 138 14.43 6.96 -10.71
N GLN A 139 14.47 8.03 -11.52
CA GLN A 139 14.74 9.38 -11.06
C GLN A 139 13.67 9.86 -10.06
N LEU A 140 12.39 9.66 -10.37
CA LEU A 140 11.29 10.01 -9.47
C LEU A 140 11.40 9.26 -8.14
N SER A 141 11.66 7.95 -8.19
CA SER A 141 11.85 7.14 -6.97
C SER A 141 12.98 7.70 -6.10
N ASN A 142 14.14 8.01 -6.70
CA ASN A 142 15.28 8.58 -5.99
C ASN A 142 14.98 9.96 -5.37
N LEU A 143 14.25 10.83 -6.08
CA LEU A 143 13.85 12.14 -5.57
C LEU A 143 12.89 12.02 -4.37
N LEU A 144 11.94 11.09 -4.44
CA LEU A 144 11.02 10.80 -3.34
C LEU A 144 11.75 10.26 -2.11
N ASP A 145 12.75 9.39 -2.30
CA ASP A 145 13.58 8.87 -1.21
C ASP A 145 14.46 9.95 -0.60
N LYS A 146 15.09 10.78 -1.43
CA LYS A 146 15.88 11.93 -0.96
C LYS A 146 15.03 12.89 -0.12
N MET A 147 13.79 13.14 -0.53
CA MET A 147 12.85 13.98 0.21
C MET A 147 12.52 13.42 1.61
N ARG A 148 12.36 12.10 1.75
CA ARG A 148 12.00 11.45 3.03
C ARG A 148 13.17 11.23 3.98
N THR A 149 14.34 10.88 3.43
CA THR A 149 15.48 10.40 4.22
C THR A 149 16.45 11.49 4.63
N GLY A 150 16.36 12.69 4.04
CA GLY A 150 17.07 13.88 4.51
C GLY A 150 18.59 13.75 4.61
N LYS A 151 19.22 12.80 3.89
CA LYS A 151 20.68 12.71 3.84
C LYS A 151 21.20 13.61 2.73
N GLY A 152 21.46 14.87 3.10
CA GLY A 152 22.56 15.66 2.54
C GLY A 152 23.85 15.32 3.28
#